data_AF-A0A0C9U9G5-F1
#
_entry.id   AF-A0A0C9U9G5-F1
#
_cell.length_a   1.000
_cell.length_b   1.000
_cell.length_c   1.000
_cell.angle_alpha   90.00
_cell.angle_beta   90.00
_cell.angle_gamma   90.00
#
_symmetry.space_group_name_H-M   'P 1'
#
loop_
_entity.id
_entity.type
_entity.pdbx_description
1 polymer ?
#
loop_
_entity_poly.entity_id
_entity_poly.type
_entity_poly.pdbx_seq_one_letter_code
_entity_poly.pdbx_strand_id
1 'polypeptide(L)'
;MPTITTNLSSRVEESLAACPQFRILVIGVRKPSLVSSAFNMSLKNMDSPHNRAGTASISFAYNSDENPRFILHDSQGFEPGSTGNWNILERFLRERSATVELKDPVHAI
;
A
#
# COMPACT_ATOMS: atom_id res chain seq x y z
N MET A 1 -8.48 48.06 11.78
CA MET A 1 -9.23 47.13 10.92
C MET A 1 -8.67 45.74 11.15
N PRO A 2 -9.42 44.78 11.71
CA PRO A 2 -8.92 43.42 11.85
C PRO A 2 -8.98 42.74 10.48
N THR A 3 -7.82 42.37 9.96
CA THR A 3 -7.72 41.55 8.74
C THR A 3 -8.12 40.13 9.11
N ILE A 4 -9.36 39.74 8.79
CA ILE A 4 -9.79 38.35 8.92
C ILE A 4 -9.18 37.59 7.74
N THR A 5 -8.03 36.98 7.96
CA THR A 5 -7.43 36.04 7.01
C THR A 5 -8.23 34.75 7.06
N THR A 6 -9.26 34.63 6.22
CA THR A 6 -9.90 33.34 5.97
C THR A 6 -8.95 32.49 5.13
N ASN A 7 -7.98 31.86 5.79
CA ASN A 7 -7.17 30.81 5.17
C ASN A 7 -8.07 29.57 5.07
N LEU A 8 -8.87 29.51 4.00
CA LEU A 8 -9.65 28.34 3.68
C LEU A 8 -8.65 27.29 3.16
N SER A 9 -8.39 26.27 3.98
CA SER A 9 -7.56 25.14 3.55
C SER A 9 -8.19 24.55 2.29
N SER A 10 -7.36 24.21 1.31
CA SER A 10 -7.89 23.63 0.09
C SER A 10 -8.51 22.26 0.41
N ARG A 11 -9.54 21.85 -0.35
CA ARG A 11 -10.11 20.50 -0.22
C ARG A 11 -9.05 19.39 -0.34
N VAL A 12 -7.97 19.67 -1.07
CA VAL A 12 -6.82 18.78 -1.22
C VAL A 12 -6.10 18.62 0.11
N GLU A 13 -5.77 19.71 0.78
CA GLU A 13 -5.14 19.69 2.11
C GLU A 13 -6.03 19.02 3.16
N GLU A 14 -7.33 19.31 3.15
CA GLU A 14 -8.30 18.65 4.05
C GLU A 14 -8.32 17.13 3.81
N SER A 15 -8.34 16.68 2.55
CA SER A 15 -8.31 15.26 2.19
C SER A 15 -7.01 14.59 2.61
N LEU A 16 -5.88 15.27 2.37
CA LEU A 16 -4.57 14.81 2.77
C LEU A 16 -4.42 14.78 4.30
N ALA A 17 -5.04 15.70 5.03
CA ALA A 17 -5.04 15.70 6.49
C ALA A 17 -5.90 14.54 7.04
N ALA A 18 -7.06 14.28 6.43
CA ALA A 18 -7.95 13.19 6.82
C ALA A 18 -7.35 11.80 6.54
N CYS A 19 -6.56 11.66 5.47
CA CYS A 19 -5.85 10.44 5.11
C CYS A 19 -4.34 10.72 5.00
N PRO A 20 -3.61 10.71 6.13
CA PRO A 20 -2.18 11.02 6.15
C PRO A 20 -1.35 9.97 5.41
N GLN A 21 -1.82 8.72 5.38
CA GLN A 21 -1.19 7.63 4.64
C GLN A 21 -2.23 6.82 3.89
N PHE A 22 -1.90 6.42 2.67
CA PHE A 22 -2.72 5.53 1.84
C PHE A 22 -1.93 4.28 1.46
N ARG A 23 -2.65 3.19 1.23
CA ARG A 23 -2.07 1.87 1.02
C ARG A 23 -2.43 1.34 -0.36
N ILE A 24 -1.44 0.85 -1.10
CA ILE A 24 -1.65 0.10 -2.34
C ILE A 24 -1.24 -1.35 -2.11
N LEU A 25 -2.05 -2.28 -2.61
CA LEU A 25 -1.72 -3.69 -2.67
C LEU A 25 -1.53 -4.09 -4.13
N VAL A 26 -0.38 -4.68 -4.46
CA VAL A 26 -0.11 -5.19 -5.82
C VAL A 26 -0.37 -6.69 -5.89
N ILE A 27 -1.16 -7.10 -6.88
CA ILE A 27 -1.62 -8.47 -7.08
C ILE A 27 -1.16 -9.02 -8.44
N GLY A 28 -0.63 -10.24 -8.48
CA GLY A 28 -0.16 -10.87 -9.73
C GLY A 28 1.19 -11.57 -9.65
N VAL A 29 1.79 -11.85 -10.80
CA VAL A 29 2.99 -12.72 -10.96
C VAL A 29 4.27 -11.97 -11.32
N ARG A 30 4.19 -10.79 -11.93
CA ARG A 30 5.36 -9.97 -12.36
C ARG A 30 5.45 -8.65 -11.58
N LYS A 31 5.17 -8.73 -10.29
CA LYS A 31 5.07 -7.58 -9.38
C LYS A 31 6.41 -6.89 -9.13
N PRO A 32 7.55 -7.60 -8.94
CA PRO A 32 8.81 -6.92 -8.62
C PRO A 32 9.24 -5.87 -9.65
N SER A 33 9.06 -6.15 -10.95
CA SER A 33 9.36 -5.17 -12.01
C SER A 33 8.42 -3.97 -11.98
N LEU A 34 7.13 -4.20 -11.71
CA LEU A 34 6.13 -3.13 -11.61
C LEU A 34 6.42 -2.25 -10.39
N VAL A 35 6.77 -2.87 -9.27
CA VAL A 35 7.05 -2.18 -8.01
C VAL A 35 8.27 -1.27 -8.12
N SER A 36 9.36 -1.77 -8.70
CA SER A 36 10.57 -0.96 -8.89
C SER A 36 10.34 0.19 -9.87
N SER A 37 9.54 0.01 -10.93
CA SER A 37 9.36 1.03 -11.96
C SER A 37 8.29 2.06 -11.61
N ALA A 38 7.17 1.64 -11.03
CA ALA A 38 6.00 2.50 -10.80
C ALA A 38 6.06 3.25 -9.48
N PHE A 39 6.71 2.69 -8.45
CA PHE A 39 6.74 3.26 -7.11
C PHE A 39 8.11 3.79 -6.67
N ASN A 40 9.11 3.73 -7.55
CA ASN A 40 10.49 4.15 -7.31
C ASN A 40 11.09 3.59 -5.99
N MET A 41 10.56 2.46 -5.50
CA MET A 41 11.08 1.80 -4.32
C MET A 41 12.34 1.05 -4.72
N SER A 42 13.49 1.53 -4.24
CA SER A 42 14.76 0.83 -4.44
C SER A 42 14.63 -0.61 -3.91
N LEU A 43 14.83 -1.57 -4.81
CA LEU A 43 14.78 -3.02 -4.51
C LEU A 43 15.72 -3.41 -3.36
N LYS A 44 16.71 -2.57 -3.02
CA LYS A 44 17.56 -2.68 -1.82
C LYS A 44 16.78 -2.69 -0.49
N ASN A 45 15.64 -1.99 -0.41
CA ASN A 45 14.73 -2.05 0.75
C ASN A 45 13.82 -3.29 0.70
N MET A 46 13.83 -4.02 -0.42
CA MET A 46 13.14 -5.29 -0.62
C MET A 46 14.10 -6.49 -0.64
N ASP A 47 15.41 -6.32 -0.41
CA ASP A 47 16.42 -7.40 -0.30
C ASP A 47 16.31 -8.18 1.03
N SER A 48 15.14 -8.18 1.66
CA SER A 48 14.83 -9.03 2.80
C SER A 48 14.53 -10.46 2.30
N PRO A 49 14.83 -11.53 3.05
CA PRO A 49 14.54 -12.93 2.69
C PRO A 49 13.08 -13.25 2.29
N HIS A 50 12.17 -12.28 2.44
CA HIS A 50 10.78 -12.29 1.98
C HIS A 50 10.56 -11.98 0.49
N ASN A 51 11.58 -11.56 -0.26
CA ASN A 51 11.45 -11.26 -1.69
C ASN A 51 12.03 -12.36 -2.60
N ARG A 52 12.27 -13.55 -2.05
CA ARG A 52 12.45 -14.75 -2.87
C ARG A 52 11.10 -15.11 -3.47
N ALA A 53 11.09 -15.63 -4.70
CA ALA A 53 9.88 -16.17 -5.30
C ALA A 53 9.20 -17.14 -4.31
N GLY A 54 8.00 -16.79 -3.84
CA GLY A 54 7.23 -17.57 -2.87
C GLY A 54 7.33 -17.17 -1.39
N THR A 55 8.00 -16.08 -1.00
CA THR A 55 8.10 -15.66 0.43
C THR A 55 7.55 -14.26 0.75
N ALA A 56 6.93 -13.58 -0.23
CA ALA A 56 6.34 -12.26 -0.03
C ALA A 56 5.18 -12.33 0.98
N SER A 57 5.26 -11.55 2.06
CA SER A 57 4.18 -11.46 3.04
C SER A 57 3.31 -10.25 2.74
N ILE A 58 2.03 -10.50 2.45
CA ILE A 58 1.03 -9.45 2.21
C ILE A 58 0.84 -8.50 3.41
N SER A 59 1.24 -8.92 4.61
CA SER A 59 1.18 -8.08 5.81
C SER A 59 2.36 -7.10 5.93
N PHE A 60 3.42 -7.30 5.15
CA PHE A 60 4.61 -6.47 5.20
C PHE A 60 4.38 -5.16 4.44
N ALA A 61 4.53 -4.05 5.15
CA ALA A 61 4.37 -2.71 4.61
C ALA A 61 5.73 -2.13 4.18
N TYR A 62 5.89 -1.90 2.89
CA TYR A 62 7.01 -1.12 2.36
C TYR A 62 6.66 0.37 2.42
N ASN A 63 7.54 1.17 3.01
CA ASN A 63 7.39 2.63 3.09
C ASN A 63 8.36 3.28 2.11
N SER A 64 7.97 4.40 1.50
CA SER A 64 8.84 5.20 0.64
C SER A 64 9.38 6.40 1.40
N ASP A 65 10.70 6.60 1.38
CA ASP A 65 11.33 7.80 1.93
C ASP A 65 10.99 9.04 1.09
N GLU A 66 10.74 8.87 -0.21
CA GLU A 66 10.37 9.96 -1.13
C GLU A 66 8.89 10.35 -0.98
N ASN A 67 8.03 9.40 -0.59
CA ASN A 67 6.63 9.64 -0.34
C ASN A 67 6.18 8.94 0.97
N PRO A 68 6.31 9.60 2.13
CA PRO A 68 5.97 9.01 3.42
C PRO A 68 4.47 8.77 3.61
N ARG A 69 3.63 9.32 2.72
CA ARG A 69 2.19 9.09 2.69
C ARG A 69 1.84 7.77 1.99
N PHE A 70 2.77 7.16 1.30
CA PHE A 70 2.55 5.96 0.49
C PHE A 70 3.07 4.70 1.19
N ILE A 71 2.21 3.69 1.28
CA ILE A 71 2.57 2.36 1.78
C ILE A 71 2.21 1.32 0.72
N LEU A 72 3.18 0.48 0.39
CA LEU A 72 2.99 -0.63 -0.53
C LEU A 72 2.92 -1.95 0.22
N HIS A 73 1.94 -2.77 -0.15
CA HIS A 73 1.86 -4.19 0.20
C HIS A 73 2.05 -5.01 -1.08
N ASP A 74 2.77 -6.12 -0.96
CA ASP A 74 2.97 -7.06 -2.05
C ASP A 74 2.32 -8.40 -1.71
N SER A 75 1.41 -8.87 -2.56
CA SER A 75 0.83 -10.20 -2.39
C SER A 75 1.86 -11.28 -2.72
N GLN A 76 1.64 -12.52 -2.30
CA GLN A 76 2.36 -13.65 -2.90
C GLN A 76 1.80 -13.97 -4.29
N GLY A 77 2.62 -14.52 -5.19
CA GLY A 77 2.14 -15.01 -6.50
C GLY A 77 1.10 -16.12 -6.34
N PHE A 78 0.17 -16.22 -7.28
CA PHE A 78 -0.79 -17.32 -7.34
C PHE A 78 -0.21 -18.42 -8.22
N GLU A 79 -0.03 -19.60 -7.64
CA GLU A 79 0.29 -20.80 -8.40
C GLU A 79 -1.01 -21.51 -8.81
N PRO A 80 -1.12 -21.98 -10.06
CA PRO A 80 -2.27 -22.77 -10.49
C PRO A 80 -2.50 -23.97 -9.55
N GLY A 81 -3.72 -24.08 -9.01
CA GLY A 81 -4.10 -25.17 -8.10
C GLY A 81 -3.83 -24.92 -6.61
N SER A 82 -3.20 -23.80 -6.23
CA SER A 82 -3.01 -23.41 -4.82
C SER A 82 -4.09 -22.42 -4.36
N THR A 83 -4.87 -22.79 -3.33
CA THR A 83 -5.88 -21.91 -2.69
C THR A 83 -5.33 -21.15 -1.48
N GLY A 84 -4.15 -21.52 -0.97
CA GLY A 84 -3.59 -20.93 0.25
C GLY A 84 -3.35 -19.41 0.11
N ASN A 85 -2.73 -19.00 -0.99
CA ASN A 85 -2.43 -17.59 -1.24
C ASN A 85 -3.69 -16.76 -1.51
N TRP A 86 -4.73 -17.39 -2.08
CA TRP A 86 -6.04 -16.74 -2.24
C TRP A 86 -6.70 -16.47 -0.89
N ASN A 87 -6.72 -17.45 0.01
CA ASN A 87 -7.31 -17.28 1.34
C ASN A 87 -6.55 -16.21 2.16
N ILE A 88 -5.22 -16.15 2.02
CA ILE A 88 -4.39 -15.11 2.64
C ILE A 88 -4.76 -13.72 2.10
N LEU A 89 -4.89 -13.58 0.78
CA LEU A 89 -5.32 -12.33 0.13
C LEU A 89 -6.73 -11.92 0.58
N GLU A 90 -7.69 -12.84 0.52
CA GLU A 90 -9.08 -12.57 0.88
C GLU A 90 -9.19 -12.11 2.34
N ARG A 91 -8.53 -12.82 3.26
CA ARG A 91 -8.50 -12.43 4.67
C ARG A 91 -7.92 -11.02 4.85
N PHE A 92 -6.79 -10.73 4.20
CA PHE A 92 -6.17 -9.42 4.28
C PHE A 92 -7.09 -8.30 3.77
N LEU A 93 -7.73 -8.50 2.61
CA LEU A 93 -8.68 -7.52 2.06
C LEU A 93 -9.87 -7.30 2.98
N ARG A 94 -10.43 -8.37 3.55
CA ARG A 94 -11.55 -8.29 4.51
C ARG A 94 -11.16 -7.50 5.75
N GLU A 95 -10.03 -7.83 6.36
CA GLU A 95 -9.49 -7.13 7.54
C GLU A 95 -9.30 -5.63 7.26
N ARG A 96 -8.71 -5.29 6.11
CA ARG A 96 -8.47 -3.89 5.71
C ARG A 96 -9.73 -3.13 5.32
N SER A 97 -10.75 -3.82 4.80
CA SER A 97 -12.04 -3.21 4.46
C SER A 97 -12.94 -2.96 5.68
N ALA A 98 -12.71 -3.70 6.77
CA ALA A 98 -13.54 -3.62 7.98
C ALA A 98 -13.14 -2.48 8.93
N THR A 99 -12.07 -1.74 8.62
CA THR A 99 -11.58 -0.65 9.46
C THR A 99 -12.31 0.67 9.22
N VAL A 100 -12.50 1.45 10.28
CA VAL A 100 -13.14 2.79 10.19
C VAL A 100 -12.16 3.87 9.75
N GLU A 101 -10.86 3.70 10.01
CA GLU A 101 -9.86 4.72 9.71
C GLU A 101 -9.49 4.72 8.22
N LEU A 102 -9.56 5.88 7.56
CA LEU A 102 -9.32 6.02 6.11
C LEU A 102 -7.92 5.60 5.64
N LYS A 103 -6.94 5.54 6.55
CA LYS A 103 -5.57 5.12 6.25
C LYS A 103 -5.38 3.61 6.13
N ASP A 104 -6.35 2.83 6.58
CA ASP A 104 -6.23 1.38 6.71
C ASP A 104 -6.77 0.59 5.50
N PRO A 105 -7.85 1.00 4.81
CA PRO A 105 -8.24 0.41 3.54
C PRO A 105 -7.10 0.41 2.53
N VAL A 106 -7.07 -0.64 1.71
CA VAL A 106 -6.08 -0.80 0.64
C VAL A 106 -6.73 -0.62 -0.72
N HIS A 107 -6.02 0.04 -1.63
CA HIS A 107 -6.36 0.06 -3.04
C HIS A 107 -5.62 -1.08 -3.75
N ALA A 108 -6.34 -2.09 -4.21
CA ALA A 108 -5.76 -3.25 -4.88
C ALA A 108 -5.64 -3.02 -6.39
N ILE A 109 -4.46 -3.36 -6.96
CA ILE A 109 -4.11 -3.24 -8.38
C ILE A 109 -3.60 -4.59 -8.90
#